data_AF-A0A661DNE7-F1
#
_entry.id   AF-A0A661DNE7-F1
#
_cell.length_a   1.000
_cell.length_b   1.000
_cell.length_c   1.000
_cell.angle_alpha   90.00
_cell.angle_beta   90.00
_cell.angle_gamma   90.00
#
_symmetry.space_group_name_H-M   'P 1'
#
loop_
_entity.id
_entity.type
_entity.pdbx_description
1 polymer ?
#
loop_
_entity_poly.entity_id
_entity_poly.type
_entity_poly.pdbx_seq_one_letter_code
_entity_poly.pdbx_strand_id
1 'polypeptide(L)'
;MVTETTSAVDESLTTPADMSEEAQAAMYNFIMEYNKCMMKGRLDAATQPQQVQQAANDILIKCDEVLEQLKTHLLANDVNESLVIGMTHKMRSRGARNLMTKAMNNMAAQAAAAENAQKMGEETTPAQ
;
A
#
# COMPACT_ATOMS: atom_id res chain seq x y z
N MET A 1 48.42 -9.90 22.75
CA MET A 1 47.26 -9.84 21.85
C MET A 1 46.05 -10.17 22.71
N VAL A 2 45.29 -9.15 23.09
CA VAL A 2 44.02 -9.33 23.82
C VAL A 2 42.96 -9.32 22.73
N THR A 3 42.42 -10.48 22.40
CA THR A 3 41.23 -10.58 21.56
C THR A 3 40.05 -10.10 22.40
N GLU A 4 39.70 -8.83 22.22
CA GLU A 4 38.40 -8.30 22.61
C GLU A 4 37.34 -9.04 21.80
N THR A 5 36.73 -10.05 22.41
CA THR A 5 35.41 -10.50 22.02
C THR A 5 34.48 -9.34 22.31
N THR A 6 34.19 -8.54 21.28
CA THR A 6 33.07 -7.62 21.31
C THR A 6 31.82 -8.46 21.52
N SER A 7 31.37 -8.55 22.77
CA SER A 7 30.01 -8.98 23.09
C SER A 7 29.08 -8.07 22.30
N ALA A 8 28.56 -8.58 21.17
CA ALA A 8 27.41 -7.98 20.53
C ALA A 8 26.35 -7.87 21.61
N VAL A 9 25.98 -6.65 21.95
CA VAL A 9 24.89 -6.39 22.88
C VAL A 9 23.69 -7.09 22.29
N ASP A 10 23.22 -8.12 22.99
CA ASP A 10 21.90 -8.70 22.84
C ASP A 10 20.90 -7.61 23.27
N GLU A 11 20.74 -6.58 22.44
CA GLU A 11 19.55 -5.74 22.54
C GLU A 11 18.41 -6.66 22.13
N SER A 12 17.75 -7.26 23.13
CA SER A 12 16.52 -8.04 22.98
C SER A 12 15.62 -7.33 21.96
N LEU A 13 15.63 -7.81 20.72
CA LEU A 13 14.89 -7.21 19.61
C LEU A 13 13.43 -7.61 19.79
N THR A 14 12.68 -6.87 20.59
CA THR A 14 11.24 -7.07 20.72
C THR A 14 10.60 -6.93 19.34
N THR A 15 9.96 -8.01 18.92
CA THR A 15 9.24 -8.11 17.66
C THR A 15 7.74 -8.01 17.92
N PRO A 16 6.90 -7.82 16.88
CA PRO A 16 5.46 -7.85 17.06
C PRO A 16 4.93 -9.17 17.66
N ALA A 17 5.66 -10.27 17.51
CA ALA A 17 5.26 -11.57 18.06
C ALA A 17 5.41 -11.63 19.59
N ASP A 18 6.22 -10.74 20.16
CA ASP A 18 6.50 -10.67 21.60
C ASP A 18 5.51 -9.77 22.36
N MET A 19 4.65 -9.04 21.63
CA MET A 19 3.58 -8.22 22.23
C MET A 19 2.50 -9.09 22.87
N SER A 20 1.70 -8.53 23.78
CA SER A 20 0.53 -9.21 24.33
C SER A 20 -0.49 -9.59 23.23
N GLU A 21 -1.33 -10.60 23.47
CA GLU A 21 -2.36 -11.00 22.51
C GLU A 21 -3.30 -9.84 22.13
N GLU A 22 -3.66 -8.99 23.10
CA GLU A 22 -4.48 -7.80 22.87
C GLU A 22 -3.77 -6.78 21.97
N ALA A 23 -2.48 -6.53 22.22
CA ALA A 23 -1.68 -5.64 21.38
C ALA A 23 -1.46 -6.20 19.97
N GLN A 24 -1.30 -7.52 19.82
CA GLN A 24 -1.25 -8.17 18.51
C GLN A 24 -2.59 -8.05 17.78
N ALA A 25 -3.72 -8.24 18.46
CA ALA A 25 -5.04 -8.06 17.87
C ALA A 25 -5.26 -6.63 17.37
N ALA A 26 -4.87 -5.62 18.15
CA ALA A 26 -4.91 -4.22 17.73
C ALA A 26 -4.02 -3.95 16.51
N MET A 27 -2.80 -4.49 16.48
CA MET A 27 -1.91 -4.41 15.31
C MET A 27 -2.59 -4.98 14.05
N TYR A 28 -3.17 -6.18 14.14
CA TYR A 28 -3.88 -6.79 13.02
C TYR A 28 -5.09 -5.97 12.56
N ASN A 29 -5.80 -5.33 13.49
CA ASN A 29 -6.89 -4.42 13.17
C ASN A 29 -6.40 -3.22 12.34
N PHE A 30 -5.31 -2.54 12.75
CA PHE A 30 -4.74 -1.45 11.94
C PHE A 30 -4.31 -1.91 10.54
N ILE A 31 -3.69 -3.09 10.43
CA ILE A 31 -3.34 -3.67 9.12
C ILE A 31 -4.58 -3.91 8.27
N MET A 32 -5.66 -4.43 8.87
CA MET A 32 -6.93 -4.66 8.18
C MET A 32 -7.57 -3.35 7.74
N GLU A 33 -7.57 -2.33 8.60
CA GLU A 33 -8.10 -1.00 8.31
C GLU A 33 -7.33 -0.32 7.18
N TYR A 34 -6.00 -0.41 7.18
CA TYR A 34 -5.19 0.09 6.07
C TYR A 34 -5.59 -0.56 4.75
N ASN A 35 -5.70 -1.89 4.74
CA ASN A 35 -6.11 -2.64 3.55
C ASN A 35 -7.53 -2.24 3.09
N LYS A 36 -8.47 -2.07 4.03
CA LYS A 36 -9.84 -1.60 3.75
C LYS A 36 -9.82 -0.18 3.16
N CYS A 37 -9.03 0.73 3.73
CA CYS A 37 -8.88 2.10 3.25
C CYS A 37 -8.38 2.10 1.79
N MET A 38 -7.32 1.35 1.51
CA MET A 38 -6.74 1.22 0.17
C MET A 38 -7.73 0.62 -0.83
N MET A 39 -8.51 -0.39 -0.42
CA MET A 39 -9.55 -0.99 -1.26
C MET A 39 -10.70 -0.03 -1.54
N LYS A 40 -11.19 0.68 -0.53
CA LYS A 40 -12.27 1.66 -0.67
C LYS A 40 -11.85 2.80 -1.58
N GLY A 41 -10.70 3.40 -1.31
CA GLY A 41 -10.15 4.47 -2.14
C GLY A 41 -10.02 4.06 -3.61
N ARG A 42 -9.59 2.81 -3.87
CA ARG A 42 -9.53 2.27 -5.23
C ARG A 42 -10.91 2.20 -5.91
N LEU A 43 -11.94 1.76 -5.19
CA LEU A 43 -13.30 1.69 -5.72
C LEU A 43 -13.81 3.09 -6.08
N ASP A 44 -13.55 4.07 -5.22
CA ASP A 44 -13.93 5.46 -5.44
C ASP A 44 -13.22 6.02 -6.69
N ALA A 45 -11.90 5.80 -6.82
CA ALA A 45 -11.10 6.25 -7.96
C ALA A 45 -11.50 5.62 -9.30
N ALA A 46 -12.05 4.41 -9.30
CA ALA A 46 -12.51 3.75 -10.53
C ALA A 46 -13.67 4.51 -11.21
N THR A 47 -14.38 5.36 -10.47
CA THR A 47 -15.46 6.20 -11.01
C THR A 47 -14.96 7.46 -11.72
N GLN A 48 -13.66 7.79 -11.61
CA GLN A 48 -13.07 9.03 -12.13
C GLN A 48 -11.79 8.75 -12.96
N PRO A 49 -11.93 8.15 -14.15
CA PRO A 49 -10.80 7.62 -14.93
C PRO A 49 -9.83 8.69 -15.48
N GLN A 50 -10.21 9.97 -15.47
CA GLN A 50 -9.38 11.07 -15.97
C GLN A 50 -8.32 11.54 -14.97
N GLN A 51 -8.40 11.13 -13.70
CA GLN A 51 -7.55 11.64 -12.60
C GLN A 51 -6.81 10.52 -11.85
N VAL A 52 -6.54 9.40 -12.52
CA VAL A 52 -6.10 8.14 -11.87
C VAL A 52 -4.81 8.28 -11.05
N GLN A 53 -3.81 9.05 -11.53
CA GLN A 53 -2.58 9.28 -10.75
C GLN A 53 -2.83 10.14 -9.51
N GLN A 54 -3.60 11.22 -9.65
CA GLN A 54 -3.94 12.09 -8.52
C GLN A 54 -4.75 11.31 -7.48
N ALA A 55 -5.78 10.59 -7.92
CA ALA A 55 -6.58 9.75 -7.05
C ALA A 55 -5.74 8.68 -6.35
N ALA A 56 -4.78 8.04 -7.04
CA ALA A 56 -3.85 7.09 -6.40
C ALA A 56 -3.01 7.74 -5.30
N ASN A 57 -2.50 8.96 -5.52
CA ASN A 57 -1.75 9.71 -4.51
C ASN A 57 -2.63 10.12 -3.33
N ASP A 58 -3.84 10.59 -3.59
CA ASP A 58 -4.79 11.00 -2.54
C ASP A 58 -5.18 9.82 -1.65
N ILE A 59 -5.38 8.63 -2.24
CA ILE A 59 -5.64 7.39 -1.49
C ILE A 59 -4.45 7.07 -0.59
N LEU A 60 -3.21 7.14 -1.10
CA LEU A 60 -2.02 6.86 -0.30
C LEU A 60 -1.91 7.80 0.89
N ILE A 61 -2.03 9.11 0.65
CA ILE A 61 -1.96 10.13 1.70
C ILE A 61 -3.05 9.90 2.75
N LYS A 62 -4.28 9.63 2.31
CA LYS A 62 -5.40 9.38 3.22
C LYS A 62 -5.20 8.13 4.07
N CYS A 63 -4.67 7.06 3.49
CA CYS A 63 -4.46 5.81 4.22
C CYS A 63 -3.16 5.79 5.03
N ASP A 64 -2.23 6.74 4.81
CA ASP A 64 -0.98 6.87 5.58
C ASP A 64 -1.29 7.18 7.07
N GLU A 65 -2.41 7.82 7.40
CA GLU A 65 -2.82 8.03 8.81
C GLU A 65 -2.98 6.71 9.57
N VAL A 66 -3.52 5.67 8.93
CA VAL A 66 -3.64 4.34 9.55
C VAL A 66 -2.27 3.69 9.75
N LEU A 67 -1.31 3.95 8.86
CA LEU A 67 0.07 3.47 9.02
C LEU A 67 0.79 4.18 10.17
N GLU A 68 0.52 5.47 10.39
CA GLU A 68 1.06 6.20 11.54
C GLU A 68 0.45 5.71 12.86
N GLN A 69 -0.84 5.34 12.88
CA GLN A 69 -1.47 4.70 14.03
C GLN A 69 -0.84 3.32 14.32
N LEU A 70 -0.65 2.50 13.28
CA LEU A 70 0.07 1.22 13.40
C LEU A 70 1.48 1.41 13.95
N LYS A 71 2.23 2.38 13.43
CA LYS A 71 3.58 2.72 13.90
C LYS A 71 3.57 3.11 15.38
N THR A 72 2.67 4.01 15.76
CA THR A 72 2.53 4.48 17.15
C THR A 72 2.21 3.31 18.09
N HIS A 73 1.29 2.43 17.68
CA HIS A 73 0.93 1.24 18.45
C HIS A 73 2.10 0.29 18.65
N LEU A 74 2.86 0.00 17.59
CA LEU A 74 4.02 -0.90 17.66
C LEU A 74 5.13 -0.33 18.57
N LEU A 75 5.42 0.97 18.45
CA LEU A 75 6.41 1.63 19.30
C LEU A 75 5.98 1.70 20.76
N ALA A 76 4.68 1.88 21.03
CA ALA A 76 4.13 1.87 22.39
C ALA A 76 4.18 0.49 23.06
N ASN A 77 4.43 -0.58 22.28
CA ASN A 77 4.63 -1.95 22.76
C ASN A 77 6.08 -2.40 22.60
N ASP A 78 7.02 -1.44 22.63
CA ASP A 78 8.47 -1.65 22.63
C ASP A 78 9.03 -2.40 21.41
N VAL A 79 8.26 -2.50 20.32
CA VAL A 79 8.76 -3.10 19.08
C VAL A 79 9.89 -2.24 18.53
N ASN A 80 10.99 -2.89 18.14
CA ASN A 80 12.18 -2.21 17.65
C ASN A 80 11.87 -1.19 16.55
N GLU A 81 12.32 0.07 16.72
CA GLU A 81 11.96 1.17 15.82
C GLU A 81 12.36 0.92 14.36
N SER A 82 13.54 0.36 14.11
CA SER A 82 14.00 0.05 12.75
C SER A 82 13.10 -0.99 12.08
N LEU A 83 12.61 -1.97 12.86
CA LEU A 83 11.63 -2.94 12.38
C LEU A 83 10.29 -2.25 12.07
N VAL A 84 9.79 -1.38 12.96
CA VAL A 84 8.53 -0.65 12.74
C VAL A 84 8.59 0.21 11.47
N ILE A 85 9.65 1.00 11.30
CA ILE A 85 9.86 1.83 10.10
C ILE A 85 9.93 0.94 8.85
N GLY A 86 10.67 -0.17 8.91
CA GLY A 86 10.77 -1.12 7.81
C GLY A 86 9.43 -1.74 7.43
N MET A 87 8.60 -2.08 8.41
CA MET A 87 7.26 -2.65 8.21
C MET A 87 6.31 -1.63 7.56
N THR A 88 6.18 -0.43 8.13
CA THR A 88 5.26 0.59 7.62
C THR A 88 5.68 1.07 6.23
N HIS A 89 6.98 1.24 5.98
CA HIS A 89 7.50 1.58 4.65
C HIS A 89 7.19 0.50 3.61
N LYS A 90 7.39 -0.79 3.95
CA LYS A 90 7.05 -1.91 3.06
C LYS A 90 5.56 -1.95 2.77
N MET A 91 4.71 -1.73 3.77
CA MET A 91 3.25 -1.68 3.57
C MET A 91 2.86 -0.56 2.61
N ARG A 92 3.37 0.65 2.85
CA ARG A 92 3.14 1.81 1.97
C ARG A 92 3.60 1.56 0.55
N SER A 93 4.82 1.05 0.37
CA SER A 93 5.38 0.75 -0.95
C SER A 93 4.55 -0.28 -1.71
N ARG A 94 4.08 -1.34 -1.03
CA ARG A 94 3.18 -2.34 -1.63
C ARG A 94 1.84 -1.72 -2.01
N GLY A 95 1.28 -0.87 -1.15
CA GLY A 95 0.06 -0.12 -1.45
C GLY A 95 0.19 0.72 -2.71
N ALA A 96 1.25 1.52 -2.81
CA ALA A 96 1.51 2.39 -3.96
C ALA A 96 1.67 1.59 -5.26
N ARG A 97 2.49 0.53 -5.24
CA ARG A 97 2.68 -0.35 -6.40
C ARG A 97 1.36 -0.95 -6.87
N ASN A 98 0.55 -1.46 -5.94
CA ASN A 98 -0.74 -2.07 -6.27
C ASN A 98 -1.72 -1.06 -6.91
N LEU A 99 -1.75 0.18 -6.42
CA LEU A 99 -2.58 1.23 -7.02
C LEU A 99 -2.08 1.59 -8.43
N MET A 100 -0.77 1.81 -8.58
CA MET A 100 -0.17 2.19 -9.88
C MET A 100 -0.29 1.10 -10.94
N THR A 101 -0.06 -0.16 -10.60
CA THR A 101 -0.23 -1.28 -11.55
C THR A 101 -1.68 -1.37 -12.03
N LYS A 102 -2.66 -1.22 -11.13
CA LYS A 102 -4.07 -1.26 -11.51
C LYS A 102 -4.49 -0.04 -12.31
N ALA A 103 -3.99 1.13 -11.96
CA ALA A 103 -4.14 2.35 -12.75
C ALA A 103 -3.66 2.15 -14.19
N MET A 104 -2.46 1.59 -14.37
CA MET A 104 -1.89 1.29 -15.67
C MET A 104 -2.73 0.28 -16.47
N ASN A 105 -3.15 -0.81 -15.82
CA ASN A 105 -4.01 -1.81 -16.47
C ASN A 105 -5.36 -1.22 -16.93
N ASN A 106 -5.96 -0.34 -16.13
CA ASN A 106 -7.20 0.35 -16.50
C ASN A 106 -6.99 1.30 -17.69
N MET A 107 -5.89 2.05 -17.72
CA MET A 107 -5.55 2.90 -18.86
C MET A 107 -5.31 2.08 -20.13
N ALA A 108 -4.60 0.96 -20.02
CA ALA A 108 -4.37 0.05 -21.16
C ALA A 108 -5.68 -0.54 -21.68
N ALA A 109 -6.59 -0.95 -20.80
CA ALA A 109 -7.92 -1.43 -21.18
C ALA A 109 -8.76 -0.35 -21.88
N GLN A 110 -8.69 0.90 -21.40
CA GLN A 110 -9.37 2.03 -22.05
C GLN A 110 -8.78 2.33 -23.42
N ALA A 111 -7.45 2.32 -23.57
CA ALA A 111 -6.80 2.54 -24.86
C ALA A 111 -7.18 1.45 -25.88
N ALA A 112 -7.16 0.18 -25.48
CA ALA A 112 -7.58 -0.93 -26.32
C ALA A 112 -9.07 -0.86 -26.70
N ALA A 113 -9.94 -0.47 -25.75
CA ALA A 113 -11.36 -0.28 -26.03
C ALA A 113 -11.61 0.88 -27.00
N ALA A 114 -10.88 1.98 -26.87
CA ALA A 114 -10.95 3.12 -27.79
C ALA A 114 -10.48 2.74 -29.21
N GLU A 115 -9.37 2.00 -29.32
CA GLU A 115 -8.87 1.51 -30.61
C GLU A 115 -9.88 0.56 -31.29
N ASN A 116 -10.49 -0.35 -30.52
CA ASN A 116 -11.53 -1.24 -31.05
C ASN A 116 -12.78 -0.47 -31.48
N ALA A 117 -13.20 0.55 -30.72
CA ALA A 117 -14.33 1.40 -31.08
C ALA A 117 -14.07 2.24 -32.35
N GLN A 118 -12.82 2.69 -32.56
CA GLN A 118 -12.41 3.40 -33.79
C GLN A 118 -12.49 2.48 -35.01
N LYS A 119 -11.95 1.26 -34.93
CA LYS A 119 -12.00 0.27 -36.02
C LYS A 119 -13.44 -0.11 -36.40
N MET A 120 -14.32 -0.31 -35.41
CA MET A 120 -15.73 -0.57 -35.67
C MET A 120 -16.48 0.62 -36.30
N GLY A 121 -16.07 1.85 -35.98
CA GLY A 121 -16.60 3.07 -36.61
C GLY A 121 -16.18 3.20 -38.08
N GLU A 122 -14.93 2.85 -38.40
CA GLU A 122 -14.40 2.88 -39.77
C GLU A 122 -15.01 1.79 -40.67
N GLU A 123 -15.35 0.62 -40.14
CA GLU A 123 -16.02 -0.46 -40.89
C GLU A 123 -17.50 -0.18 -41.24
N THR A 124 -18.10 0.89 -40.71
CA THR A 124 -19.52 1.24 -40.97
C THR A 124 -19.74 2.32 -42.03
N THR A 125 -18.69 2.81 -42.70
CA THR A 125 -18.86 3.67 -43.89
C THR A 125 -18.88 2.80 -45.14
N PRO A 126 -20.05 2.49 -45.75
CA PRO A 126 -20.06 1.82 -47.04
C PRO A 126 -19.44 2.76 -48.06
N ALA A 127 -18.41 2.28 -48.76
CA ALA A 127 -17.87 2.95 -49.93
C ALA A 127 -19.03 3.22 -50.91
N GLN A 128 -19.35 4.50 -51.11
CA GLN A 128 -20.24 4.97 -52.17
C GLN A 128 -19.45 5.16 -53.46
#